data_AF-A0AAW2LTM7-F1
#
_entry.id   AF-A0AAW2LTM7-F1
#
_cell.length_a   1.000
_cell.length_b   1.000
_cell.length_c   1.000
_cell.angle_alpha   90.00
_cell.angle_beta   90.00
_cell.angle_gamma   90.00
#
_symmetry.space_group_name_H-M   'P 1'
#
loop_
_entity.id
_entity.type
_entity.pdbx_description
1 polymer ?
#
loop_
_entity_poly.entity_id
_entity_poly.type
_entity_poly.pdbx_seq_one_letter_code
_entity_poly.pdbx_strand_id
1 'polypeptide(L)'
;IEHQLNAGESDWSFTSFMPLNDLYDTNQGFIVNDICVIEAEIAVYKATDQYLYNSKRATSYVGLKNQGATCYMNSLLQMLFHISYFRKVEYHMPTSLNDEPSSSIPMALQRLFYKLQHNESSVATKDLTRSFWDTHDAFLQYDVHEFNKVLCEKLEEKMK
;
A
#
# COMPACT_ATOMS: atom_id res chain seq x y z
N ILE A 1 -20.28 -9.79 7.85
CA ILE A 1 -19.62 -8.67 8.55
C ILE A 1 -18.17 -9.08 8.70
N GLU A 2 -17.25 -8.22 8.30
CA GLU A 2 -15.81 -8.48 8.38
C GLU A 2 -15.21 -7.54 9.42
N HIS A 3 -14.30 -8.05 10.24
CA HIS A 3 -13.60 -7.25 11.25
C HIS A 3 -12.15 -7.73 11.35
N GLN A 4 -11.21 -6.79 11.50
CA GLN A 4 -9.79 -7.10 11.63
C GLN A 4 -9.39 -7.06 13.10
N LEU A 5 -9.22 -8.24 13.69
CA LEU A 5 -8.75 -8.36 15.06
C LEU A 5 -7.25 -8.03 15.16
N ASN A 6 -6.88 -7.27 16.19
CA ASN A 6 -5.49 -6.98 16.54
C ASN A 6 -5.34 -6.84 18.07
N ALA A 7 -4.12 -6.63 18.57
CA ALA A 7 -3.89 -6.56 20.02
C ALA A 7 -4.62 -5.40 20.72
N GLY A 8 -4.97 -4.32 19.99
CA GLY A 8 -5.75 -3.19 20.51
C GLY A 8 -7.27 -3.33 20.28
N GLU A 9 -7.68 -4.19 19.35
CA GLU A 9 -9.08 -4.49 19.00
C GLU A 9 -9.23 -6.02 18.97
N SER A 10 -9.25 -6.61 20.17
CA SER A 10 -9.25 -8.06 20.35
C SER A 10 -10.65 -8.67 20.30
N ASP A 11 -11.68 -7.84 20.28
CA ASP A 11 -13.08 -8.23 20.30
C ASP A 11 -13.90 -7.41 19.30
N TRP A 12 -15.00 -8.01 18.87
CA TRP A 12 -15.97 -7.36 17.99
C TRP A 12 -17.35 -7.93 18.30
N SER A 13 -18.33 -7.06 18.45
CA SER A 13 -19.72 -7.47 18.65
C SER A 13 -20.67 -6.36 18.22
N PHE A 14 -21.97 -6.63 18.35
CA PHE A 14 -22.99 -5.61 18.24
C PHE A 14 -23.23 -4.99 19.62
N THR A 15 -23.26 -3.67 19.70
CA THR A 15 -23.65 -2.96 20.93
C THR A 15 -25.12 -3.20 21.31
N SER A 16 -25.93 -3.61 20.33
CA SER A 16 -27.30 -4.08 20.51
C SER A 16 -27.56 -5.19 19.48
N PHE A 17 -27.77 -6.41 19.95
CA PHE A 17 -28.02 -7.58 19.09
C PHE A 17 -29.53 -7.82 18.88
N MET A 18 -30.31 -7.79 19.96
CA MET A 18 -31.75 -8.02 19.97
C MET A 18 -32.40 -7.29 21.16
N PRO A 19 -33.60 -6.69 21.01
CA PRO A 19 -34.36 -6.17 22.14
C PRO A 19 -34.69 -7.28 23.14
N LEU A 20 -34.55 -7.00 24.44
CA LEU A 20 -34.88 -7.99 25.47
C LEU A 20 -36.35 -8.43 25.40
N ASN A 21 -37.26 -7.53 25.05
CA ASN A 21 -38.68 -7.87 24.91
C ASN A 21 -38.92 -8.95 23.85
N ASP A 22 -38.14 -8.95 22.77
CA ASP A 22 -38.26 -9.94 21.70
C ASP A 22 -37.63 -11.27 22.12
N LEU A 23 -36.49 -11.23 22.82
CA LEU A 23 -35.82 -12.42 23.35
C LEU A 23 -36.72 -13.19 24.35
N TYR A 24 -37.50 -12.48 25.16
CA TYR A 24 -38.41 -13.05 26.15
C TYR A 24 -39.83 -13.34 25.62
N ASP A 25 -40.14 -13.02 24.36
CA ASP A 25 -41.44 -13.34 23.78
C ASP A 25 -41.55 -14.86 23.55
N THR A 26 -42.41 -15.51 24.33
CA THR A 26 -42.63 -16.96 24.26
C THR A 26 -43.19 -17.42 22.92
N ASN A 27 -43.76 -16.51 22.12
CA ASN A 27 -44.24 -16.81 20.77
C ASN A 27 -43.10 -16.92 19.73
N GLN A 28 -41.93 -16.34 20.02
CA GLN A 28 -40.77 -16.35 19.12
C GLN A 28 -39.91 -17.61 19.28
N GLY A 29 -39.94 -18.23 20.47
CA GLY A 29 -39.23 -19.48 20.74
C GLY A 29 -37.71 -19.35 20.93
N PHE A 30 -37.18 -18.13 21.14
CA PHE A 30 -35.75 -17.92 21.37
C PHE A 30 -35.24 -18.50 22.70
N ILE A 31 -36.09 -18.54 23.72
CA ILE A 31 -35.79 -19.16 25.02
C ILE A 31 -36.73 -20.35 25.23
N VAL A 32 -36.15 -21.52 25.49
CA VAL A 32 -36.88 -22.73 25.86
C VAL A 32 -36.24 -23.32 27.12
N ASN A 33 -37.02 -23.52 28.18
CA ASN A 33 -36.52 -24.01 29.48
C ASN A 33 -35.35 -23.18 30.03
N ASP A 34 -35.44 -21.85 29.92
CA ASP A 34 -34.39 -20.91 30.35
C ASP A 34 -33.06 -21.08 29.60
N ILE A 35 -33.10 -21.65 28.39
CA ILE A 35 -31.92 -21.86 27.53
C ILE A 35 -32.13 -21.11 26.21
N CYS A 36 -31.12 -20.31 25.84
CA CYS A 36 -30.98 -19.66 24.54
C CYS A 36 -29.72 -20.21 23.87
N VAL A 37 -29.81 -20.56 22.58
CA VAL A 37 -28.68 -21.05 21.78
C VAL A 37 -28.21 -19.93 20.87
N ILE A 38 -26.93 -19.57 20.99
CA ILE A 38 -26.28 -18.59 20.13
C ILE A 38 -25.25 -19.34 19.29
N GLU A 39 -25.36 -19.20 17.97
CA GLU A 39 -24.44 -19.80 17.00
C GLU A 39 -23.70 -18.70 16.23
N ALA A 40 -22.41 -18.92 15.98
CA ALA A 40 -21.58 -18.03 15.18
C ALA A 40 -20.72 -18.83 14.22
N GLU A 41 -20.92 -18.61 12.91
CA GLU A 41 -20.06 -19.16 11.86
C GLU A 41 -18.95 -18.14 11.56
N ILE A 42 -17.69 -18.56 11.73
CA ILE A 42 -16.52 -17.67 11.61
C ILE A 42 -15.58 -18.21 10.53
N ALA A 43 -15.42 -17.44 9.45
CA ALA A 43 -14.36 -17.67 8.47
C ALA A 43 -13.12 -16.85 8.87
N VAL A 44 -12.08 -17.54 9.36
CA VAL A 44 -10.80 -16.89 9.69
C VAL A 44 -9.90 -16.86 8.46
N TYR A 45 -9.81 -15.70 7.83
CA TYR A 45 -8.73 -15.43 6.90
C TYR A 45 -7.50 -15.04 7.71
N LYS A 46 -6.50 -15.93 7.73
CA LYS A 46 -5.21 -15.57 8.30
C LYS A 46 -4.71 -14.39 7.46
N ALA A 47 -4.79 -13.18 8.00
CA ALA A 47 -4.01 -12.08 7.47
C ALA A 47 -2.58 -12.61 7.43
N THR A 48 -2.04 -12.84 6.24
CA THR A 48 -0.63 -13.16 6.10
C THR A 48 0.07 -12.10 6.91
N ASP A 49 0.77 -12.53 7.97
CA ASP A 49 1.56 -11.62 8.79
C ASP A 49 2.36 -10.79 7.79
N GLN A 50 2.03 -9.50 7.68
CA GLN A 50 2.50 -8.69 6.56
C GLN A 50 4.04 -8.63 6.59
N TYR A 51 4.64 -8.90 7.75
CA TYR A 51 6.07 -9.05 7.97
C TYR A 51 6.65 -10.38 7.46
N LEU A 52 5.85 -11.45 7.37
CA LEU A 52 6.27 -12.77 6.86
C LEU A 52 5.92 -12.99 5.39
N TYR A 53 5.06 -12.15 4.80
CA TYR A 53 4.71 -12.26 3.38
C TYR A 53 5.88 -11.87 2.47
N ASN A 54 6.50 -12.87 1.83
CA ASN A 54 7.49 -12.65 0.79
C ASN A 54 6.80 -12.44 -0.58
N SER A 55 6.53 -11.18 -0.91
CA SER A 55 5.93 -10.77 -2.20
C SER A 55 6.69 -11.28 -3.43
N LYS A 56 8.04 -11.30 -3.38
CA LYS A 56 8.88 -11.79 -4.48
C LYS A 56 8.62 -13.26 -4.75
N ARG A 57 8.56 -14.08 -3.70
CA ARG A 57 8.28 -15.52 -3.83
C ARG A 57 6.87 -15.80 -4.33
N ALA A 58 5.88 -15.01 -3.89
CA ALA A 58 4.48 -15.23 -4.21
C ALA A 58 4.09 -14.72 -5.61
N THR A 59 4.72 -13.63 -6.08
CA THR A 59 4.27 -12.92 -7.30
C THR A 59 5.38 -12.67 -8.32
N SER A 60 6.65 -12.94 -7.98
CA SER A 60 7.86 -12.50 -8.71
C SER A 60 8.16 -10.99 -8.63
N TYR A 61 7.33 -10.22 -7.92
CA TYR A 61 7.46 -8.77 -7.77
C TYR A 61 7.66 -8.36 -6.31
N VAL A 62 8.30 -7.21 -6.08
CA VAL A 62 8.44 -6.59 -4.76
C VAL A 62 7.62 -5.31 -4.67
N GLY A 63 7.12 -5.03 -3.46
CA GLY A 63 6.40 -3.80 -3.16
C GLY A 63 7.30 -2.58 -2.93
N LEU A 64 6.65 -1.43 -2.75
CA LEU A 64 7.29 -0.20 -2.27
C LEU A 64 6.95 0.02 -0.80
N LYS A 65 7.92 0.49 -0.01
CA LYS A 65 7.68 0.87 1.38
C LYS A 65 6.89 2.17 1.40
N ASN A 66 5.70 2.16 2.02
CA ASN A 66 4.96 3.39 2.24
C ASN A 66 5.63 4.21 3.35
N GLN A 67 6.03 5.45 3.03
CA GLN A 67 6.73 6.35 3.95
C GLN A 67 5.74 7.27 4.71
N GLY A 68 4.51 6.80 4.90
CA GLY A 68 3.40 7.58 5.46
C GLY A 68 2.45 8.05 4.35
N ALA A 69 2.61 9.28 3.91
CA ALA A 69 1.70 9.97 2.98
C ALA A 69 1.94 9.67 1.49
N THR A 70 2.71 8.63 1.15
CA THR A 70 3.26 8.42 -0.21
C THR A 70 2.54 7.37 -1.05
N CYS A 71 1.34 6.93 -0.63
CA CYS A 71 0.64 5.81 -1.28
C CYS A 71 0.29 6.09 -2.75
N TYR A 72 -0.17 7.31 -3.07
CA TYR A 72 -0.49 7.74 -4.44
C TYR A 72 0.74 7.62 -5.36
N MET A 73 1.90 8.08 -4.87
CA MET A 73 3.17 8.03 -5.59
C MET A 73 3.59 6.58 -5.83
N ASN A 74 3.52 5.74 -4.78
CA ASN A 74 3.91 4.33 -4.89
C ASN A 74 3.05 3.57 -5.91
N SER A 75 1.74 3.83 -5.94
CA SER A 75 0.84 3.23 -6.93
C SER A 75 1.20 3.65 -8.35
N LEU A 76 1.47 4.94 -8.57
CA LEU A 76 1.88 5.44 -9.89
C LEU A 76 3.23 4.82 -10.33
N LEU A 77 4.21 4.77 -9.43
CA LEU A 77 5.53 4.22 -9.72
C LEU A 77 5.47 2.73 -10.06
N GLN A 78 4.66 1.95 -9.35
CA GLN A 78 4.42 0.54 -9.67
C GLN A 78 3.75 0.41 -11.05
N MET A 79 2.77 1.25 -11.37
CA MET A 79 2.16 1.27 -12.71
C MET A 79 3.20 1.54 -13.80
N LEU A 80 3.97 2.63 -13.67
CA LEU A 80 4.99 3.02 -14.64
C LEU A 80 6.09 1.95 -14.79
N PHE A 81 6.51 1.32 -13.69
CA PHE A 81 7.50 0.23 -13.72
C PHE A 81 7.04 -0.96 -14.56
N HIS A 82 5.74 -1.29 -14.52
CA HIS A 82 5.18 -2.41 -15.28
C HIS A 82 4.95 -2.08 -16.76
N ILE A 83 5.02 -0.80 -17.16
CA ILE A 83 5.06 -0.41 -18.56
C ILE A 83 6.48 -0.68 -19.09
N SER A 84 6.67 -1.86 -19.68
CA SER A 84 8.00 -2.32 -20.12
C SER A 84 8.72 -1.36 -21.09
N TYR A 85 7.96 -0.64 -21.92
CA TYR A 85 8.54 0.36 -22.82
C TYR A 85 9.06 1.59 -22.06
N PHE A 86 8.26 2.13 -21.13
CA PHE A 86 8.66 3.24 -20.28
C PHE A 86 9.93 2.90 -19.49
N ARG A 87 9.96 1.72 -18.86
CA ARG A 87 11.14 1.24 -18.12
C ARG A 87 12.40 1.16 -19.00
N LYS A 88 12.27 0.74 -20.26
CA LYS A 88 13.41 0.70 -21.19
C LYS A 88 13.92 2.10 -21.52
N VAL A 89 13.01 3.03 -21.83
CA VAL A 89 13.37 4.43 -22.13
C VAL A 89 14.04 5.07 -20.93
N GLU A 90 13.48 4.89 -19.73
CA GLU A 90 14.05 5.42 -18.49
C GLU A 90 15.49 4.94 -18.26
N TYR A 91 15.79 3.66 -18.51
CA TYR A 91 17.16 3.15 -18.39
C TYR A 91 18.15 3.71 -19.42
N HIS A 92 17.66 4.28 -20.53
CA HIS A 92 18.51 4.91 -21.55
C HIS A 92 18.62 6.43 -21.36
N MET A 93 17.92 7.01 -20.37
CA MET A 93 18.05 8.42 -20.04
C MET A 93 19.51 8.78 -19.72
N PRO A 94 20.03 9.90 -20.25
CA PRO A 94 21.39 10.34 -19.97
C PRO A 94 21.52 10.74 -18.49
N THR A 95 22.12 9.85 -17.71
CA THR A 95 22.50 10.08 -16.31
C THR A 95 24.01 9.94 -16.18
N SER A 96 24.63 10.82 -15.40
CA SER A 96 26.06 10.73 -15.10
C SER A 96 26.29 9.86 -13.87
N LEU A 97 27.43 9.17 -13.80
CA LEU A 97 27.85 8.49 -12.57
C LEU A 97 28.03 9.45 -11.38
N ASN A 98 28.21 10.75 -11.67
CA ASN A 98 28.29 11.81 -10.67
C ASN A 98 26.93 12.39 -10.29
N ASP A 99 25.83 11.97 -10.93
CA ASP A 99 24.49 12.44 -10.56
C ASP A 99 24.12 11.82 -9.21
N GLU A 100 23.95 12.65 -8.19
CA GLU A 100 23.41 12.22 -6.91
C GLU A 100 21.94 11.82 -7.09
N PRO A 101 21.52 10.58 -6.76
CA PRO A 101 20.13 10.15 -6.91
C PRO A 101 19.14 11.02 -6.13
N SER A 102 19.60 11.65 -5.04
CA SER A 102 18.79 12.56 -4.24
C SER A 102 18.54 13.92 -4.89
N SER A 103 19.28 14.29 -5.94
CA SER A 103 19.15 15.58 -6.64
C SER A 103 18.76 15.44 -8.10
N SER A 104 18.65 14.21 -8.63
CA SER A 104 18.24 13.95 -10.01
C SER A 104 17.14 12.91 -10.10
N ILE A 105 15.96 13.33 -10.59
CA ILE A 105 14.79 12.46 -10.71
C ILE A 105 15.04 11.27 -11.63
N PRO A 106 15.61 11.42 -12.85
CA PRO A 106 15.91 10.25 -13.68
C PRO A 106 16.86 9.27 -13.01
N MET A 107 17.89 9.77 -12.31
CA MET A 107 18.81 8.90 -11.57
C MET A 107 18.11 8.18 -10.40
N ALA A 108 17.24 8.88 -9.66
CA ALA A 108 16.43 8.29 -8.61
C ALA A 108 15.49 7.20 -9.15
N LEU A 109 14.86 7.45 -10.29
CA LEU A 109 13.87 6.58 -10.91
C LEU A 109 14.54 5.33 -11.53
N GLN A 110 15.66 5.50 -12.24
CA GLN A 110 16.51 4.40 -12.71
C GLN A 110 16.94 3.51 -11.54
N ARG A 111 17.46 4.10 -10.46
CA ARG A 111 17.87 3.35 -9.27
C ARG A 111 16.70 2.63 -8.60
N LEU A 112 15.53 3.26 -8.56
CA LEU A 112 14.32 2.67 -8.01
C LEU A 112 13.86 1.47 -8.85
N PHE A 113 13.77 1.62 -10.17
CA PHE A 113 13.38 0.55 -11.09
C PHE A 113 14.37 -0.62 -11.08
N TYR A 114 15.66 -0.33 -11.01
CA TYR A 114 16.69 -1.35 -10.83
C TYR A 114 16.45 -2.16 -9.55
N LYS A 115 16.22 -1.48 -8.41
CA LYS A 115 15.93 -2.14 -7.14
C LYS A 115 14.62 -2.94 -7.19
N LEU A 116 13.56 -2.42 -7.82
CA LEU A 116 12.29 -3.15 -8.00
C LEU A 116 12.45 -4.44 -8.81
N GLN A 117 13.36 -4.44 -9.78
CA GLN A 117 13.62 -5.61 -10.62
C GLN A 117 14.44 -6.68 -9.90
N HIS A 118 15.45 -6.28 -9.10
CA HIS A 118 16.47 -7.19 -8.60
C HIS A 118 16.41 -7.46 -7.08
N ASN A 119 15.74 -6.63 -6.29
CA ASN A 119 15.67 -6.88 -4.86
C ASN A 119 14.70 -8.01 -4.52
N GLU A 120 14.99 -8.68 -3.40
CA GLU A 120 14.14 -9.71 -2.79
C GLU A 120 13.07 -9.13 -1.84
N SER A 121 13.22 -7.86 -1.44
CA SER A 121 12.36 -7.20 -0.46
C SER A 121 11.89 -5.83 -0.93
N SER A 122 10.88 -5.29 -0.23
CA SER A 122 10.26 -4.01 -0.59
C SER A 122 11.27 -2.86 -0.62
N VAL A 123 11.11 -1.99 -1.61
CA VAL A 123 12.07 -0.92 -1.90
C VAL A 123 11.59 0.41 -1.32
N ALA A 124 12.49 1.16 -0.71
CA ALA A 124 12.19 2.51 -0.24
C ALA A 124 12.37 3.56 -1.36
N THR A 125 11.43 4.49 -1.46
CA THR A 125 11.40 5.61 -2.41
C THR A 125 12.13 6.88 -1.93
N LYS A 126 13.00 6.79 -0.90
CA LYS A 126 13.59 7.97 -0.22
C LYS A 126 14.42 8.88 -1.15
N ASP A 127 15.19 8.28 -2.06
CA ASP A 127 16.00 9.05 -3.01
C ASP A 127 15.09 9.85 -3.95
N LEU A 128 13.98 9.23 -4.38
CA LEU A 128 13.02 9.85 -5.28
C LEU A 128 12.25 10.98 -4.58
N THR A 129 11.71 10.75 -3.38
CA THR A 129 10.98 11.81 -2.66
C THR A 129 11.87 13.02 -2.40
N ARG A 130 13.15 12.81 -2.04
CA ARG A 130 14.12 13.90 -1.86
C ARG A 130 14.46 14.64 -3.16
N SER A 131 14.42 13.96 -4.30
CA SER A 131 14.65 14.59 -5.61
C SER A 131 13.49 15.50 -6.08
N PHE A 132 12.29 15.32 -5.51
CA PHE A 132 11.12 16.15 -5.78
C PHE A 132 10.95 17.29 -4.77
N TRP A 133 11.18 17.02 -3.50
CA TRP A 133 10.79 17.87 -2.38
C TRP A 133 11.87 17.96 -1.31
N ASP A 134 11.94 19.09 -0.60
CA ASP A 134 12.66 19.14 0.66
C ASP A 134 11.94 18.26 1.70
N THR A 135 12.68 17.79 2.70
CA THR A 135 12.25 16.84 3.74
C THR A 135 10.97 17.21 4.47
N HIS A 136 10.62 18.51 4.52
CA HIS A 136 9.37 19.01 5.13
C HIS A 136 8.14 18.82 4.23
N ASP A 137 8.29 18.92 2.91
CA ASP A 137 7.17 18.84 1.95
C ASP A 137 6.85 17.38 1.55
N ALA A 138 7.78 16.45 1.78
CA ALA A 138 7.62 15.02 1.46
C ALA A 138 6.47 14.31 2.21
N PHE A 139 5.89 14.96 3.22
CA PHE A 139 4.75 14.47 4.00
C PHE A 139 3.40 15.06 3.57
N LEU A 140 3.39 15.98 2.59
CA LEU A 140 2.17 16.51 2.01
C LEU A 140 1.59 15.51 0.99
N GLN A 141 0.28 15.28 1.07
CA GLN A 141 -0.41 14.47 0.07
C GLN A 141 -0.72 15.33 -1.15
N TYR A 142 -0.16 14.97 -2.28
CA TYR A 142 -0.46 15.58 -3.57
C TYR A 142 -1.50 14.74 -4.31
N ASP A 143 -2.24 15.39 -5.21
CA ASP A 143 -3.06 14.67 -6.19
C ASP A 143 -2.14 13.84 -7.10
N VAL A 144 -2.51 12.57 -7.36
CA VAL A 144 -1.71 11.68 -8.22
C VAL A 144 -1.54 12.23 -9.64
N HIS A 145 -2.54 12.96 -10.15
CA HIS A 145 -2.49 13.61 -11.44
C HIS A 145 -1.47 14.75 -11.45
N GLU A 146 -1.44 15.56 -10.40
CA GLU A 146 -0.45 16.63 -10.25
C GLU A 146 0.97 16.06 -10.18
N PHE A 147 1.18 15.03 -9.36
CA PHE A 147 2.46 14.34 -9.29
C PHE A 147 2.89 13.76 -10.65
N ASN A 148 1.97 13.09 -11.36
CA ASN A 148 2.27 12.53 -12.68
C ASN A 148 2.65 13.60 -13.70
N LYS A 149 1.97 14.76 -13.68
CA LYS A 149 2.29 15.88 -14.55
C LYS A 149 3.70 16.40 -14.29
N VAL A 150 4.04 16.69 -13.04
CA VAL A 150 5.37 17.21 -12.66
C VAL A 150 6.47 16.19 -12.96
N LEU A 151 6.21 14.89 -12.74
CA LEU A 151 7.15 13.82 -13.11
C LEU A 151 7.42 13.85 -14.62
N CYS A 152 6.37 13.82 -15.45
CA CYS A 152 6.52 13.81 -16.90
C CYS A 152 7.24 15.05 -17.43
N GLU A 153 6.92 16.24 -16.92
CA GLU A 153 7.58 17.51 -17.31
C GLU A 153 9.10 17.44 -17.04
N LYS A 154 9.48 17.01 -15.84
CA LYS A 154 10.90 16.89 -15.46
C LYS A 154 11.65 15.80 -16.21
N LEU A 155 10.97 14.70 -16.58
CA LEU A 155 11.57 13.68 -17.44
C LEU A 155 11.78 14.21 -18.86
N GLU A 156 10.78 14.92 -19.42
CA GLU A 156 10.86 15.49 -20.77
C GLU A 156 11.98 16.54 -20.88
N GLU A 157 12.16 17.39 -19.86
CA GLU A 157 13.25 18.37 -19.83
C GLU A 157 14.64 17.73 -19.93
N LYS A 158 14.85 16.56 -19.31
CA LYS A 158 16.14 15.85 -19.35
C LYS A 158 16.30 14.96 -20.59
N MET A 159 15.22 14.75 -21.37
CA MET A 159 15.24 14.04 -22.66
C MET A 159 15.62 14.94 -23.84
N LYS A 160 15.52 16.25 -23.68
CA LYS A 160 15.91 17.26 -24.69
C LYS A 160 17.41 17.47 -24.69
#